data_AF-A0A4W5RLV2-F1
#
_entry.id   AF-A0A4W5RLV2-F1
#
_cell.length_a   1.000
_cell.length_b   1.000
_cell.length_c   1.000
_cell.angle_alpha   90.00
_cell.angle_beta   90.00
_cell.angle_gamma   90.00
#
_symmetry.space_group_name_H-M   'P 1'
#
loop_
_entity.id
_entity.type
_entity.pdbx_description
1 polymer ?
#
loop_
_entity_poly.entity_id
_entity_poly.type
_entity_poly.pdbx_seq_one_letter_code
_entity_poly.pdbx_strand_id
1 'polypeptide(L)'
;METFVFTLRLQQLRCCALVFRLQTHHPRKRTVAECVLSLRQLGPEETQHWMELSPPSKTTVCHAELHLATCFQPVNGRIQLQVLAAQNLPAPLRQGRCLLHLTRPGFKILFDKKM
;
A
#
# COMPACT_ATOMS: atom_id res chain seq x y z
N MET A 1 -6.27 -1.79 14.09
CA MET A 1 -5.15 -1.08 13.42
C MET A 1 -4.14 -2.15 13.02
N GLU A 2 -3.82 -2.26 11.74
CA GLU A 2 -2.89 -3.29 11.24
C GLU A 2 -1.58 -2.62 10.83
N THR A 3 -0.49 -3.08 11.45
CA THR A 3 0.87 -2.56 11.26
C THR A 3 1.75 -3.65 10.70
N PHE A 4 2.45 -3.31 9.63
CA PHE A 4 3.39 -4.16 8.92
C PHE A 4 4.80 -3.66 9.15
N VAL A 5 5.69 -4.57 9.50
CA VAL A 5 7.09 -4.23 9.73
C VAL A 5 7.93 -4.99 8.72
N PHE A 6 8.68 -4.24 7.90
CA PHE A 6 9.60 -4.80 6.93
C PHE A 6 11.03 -4.42 7.30
N THR A 7 11.96 -5.33 7.08
CA THR A 7 13.39 -5.04 7.19
C THR A 7 13.88 -4.52 5.85
N LEU A 8 14.36 -3.27 5.83
CA LEU A 8 14.85 -2.60 4.63
C LEU A 8 16.06 -1.74 4.97
N ARG A 9 17.14 -1.85 4.20
CA ARG A 9 18.33 -1.01 4.44
C ARG A 9 18.06 0.44 4.03
N LEU A 10 18.80 1.40 4.60
CA LEU A 10 18.67 2.82 4.26
C LEU A 10 18.98 3.10 2.77
N GLN A 11 20.09 2.57 2.25
CA GLN A 11 20.46 2.72 0.82
C GLN A 11 19.36 2.23 -0.12
N GLN A 12 18.70 1.17 0.34
CA GLN A 12 17.65 0.48 -0.36
C GLN A 12 16.33 1.27 -0.38
N LEU A 13 16.10 2.12 0.62
CA LEU A 13 14.91 2.94 0.77
C LEU A 13 14.84 4.03 -0.31
N ARG A 14 16.00 4.57 -0.72
CA ARG A 14 16.13 5.58 -1.77
C ARG A 14 15.80 5.09 -3.19
N CYS A 15 15.82 3.77 -3.42
CA CYS A 15 15.53 3.18 -4.73
C CYS A 15 14.25 2.34 -4.73
N CYS A 16 13.48 2.36 -3.64
CA CYS A 16 12.27 1.57 -3.49
C CYS A 16 11.00 2.42 -3.49
N ALA A 17 9.91 1.76 -3.88
CA ALA A 17 8.57 2.22 -3.63
C ALA A 17 7.72 1.06 -3.10
N LEU A 18 6.63 1.42 -2.43
CA LEU A 18 5.53 0.52 -2.10
C LEU A 18 4.45 0.72 -3.15
N VAL A 19 4.00 -0.36 -3.78
CA VAL A 19 2.86 -0.33 -4.70
C VAL A 19 1.69 -1.03 -4.03
N PHE A 20 0.66 -0.28 -3.71
CA PHE A 20 -0.59 -0.81 -3.18
C PHE A 20 -1.46 -1.17 -4.36
N ARG A 21 -1.97 -2.40 -4.38
CA ARG A 21 -2.86 -2.90 -5.43
C ARG A 21 -4.12 -3.44 -4.80
N LEU A 22 -5.22 -2.75 -5.02
CA LEU A 22 -6.52 -3.22 -4.61
C LEU A 22 -6.98 -4.33 -5.57
N GLN A 23 -7.13 -5.56 -5.07
CA GLN A 23 -7.51 -6.71 -5.90
C GLN A 23 -8.85 -7.32 -5.45
N THR A 24 -9.68 -7.71 -6.42
CA THR A 24 -10.88 -8.50 -6.12
C THR A 24 -10.52 -9.98 -6.06
N HIS A 25 -11.07 -10.72 -5.10
CA HIS A 25 -10.81 -12.16 -4.95
C HIS A 25 -11.80 -13.05 -5.72
N HIS A 26 -12.96 -12.52 -6.13
CA HIS A 26 -14.01 -13.28 -6.83
C HIS A 26 -14.58 -12.46 -7.99
N PRO A 27 -14.84 -13.05 -9.18
CA PRO A 27 -14.55 -14.43 -9.61
C PRO A 27 -13.15 -14.60 -10.27
N ARG A 28 -12.39 -13.53 -10.50
CA ARG A 28 -10.99 -13.57 -10.96
C ARG A 28 -10.17 -12.51 -10.23
N LYS A 29 -8.92 -12.83 -9.87
CA LYS A 29 -7.96 -11.85 -9.34
C LYS A 29 -7.76 -10.74 -10.37
N ARG A 30 -8.37 -9.59 -10.13
CA ARG A 30 -8.21 -8.39 -10.97
C ARG A 30 -7.77 -7.24 -10.07
N THR A 31 -6.71 -6.54 -10.47
CA THR A 31 -6.37 -5.24 -9.89
C THR A 31 -7.43 -4.23 -10.33
N VAL A 32 -8.14 -3.69 -9.36
CA VAL A 32 -9.17 -2.66 -9.58
C VAL A 32 -8.57 -1.28 -9.46
N ALA A 33 -7.61 -1.11 -8.56
CA ALA A 33 -6.89 0.14 -8.40
C ALA A 33 -5.47 -0.11 -7.89
N GLU A 34 -4.57 0.81 -8.19
CA GLU A 34 -3.23 0.82 -7.64
C GLU A 34 -2.77 2.25 -7.30
N CYS A 35 -1.87 2.33 -6.33
CA CYS A 35 -1.15 3.55 -5.99
C CYS A 35 0.27 3.22 -5.55
N VAL A 36 1.15 4.21 -5.64
CA VAL A 36 2.59 4.04 -5.41
C VAL A 36 3.05 5.06 -4.36
N LEU A 37 3.58 4.56 -3.25
CA LEU A 37 4.25 5.37 -2.23
C LEU A 37 5.76 5.27 -2.43
N SER A 38 6.39 6.39 -2.77
CA SER A 38 7.84 6.49 -2.83
C SER A 38 8.41 6.41 -1.42
N LEU A 39 9.30 5.44 -1.16
CA LEU A 39 9.93 5.35 0.16
C LEU A 39 10.98 6.45 0.37
N ARG A 40 11.44 7.12 -0.68
CA ARG A 40 12.59 8.04 -0.64
C ARG A 40 12.48 9.17 0.36
N GLN A 41 11.24 9.60 0.64
CA GLN A 41 10.93 10.71 1.54
C GLN A 41 10.68 10.26 2.98
N LEU A 42 10.77 8.96 3.29
CA LEU A 42 10.53 8.48 4.64
C LEU A 42 11.66 8.83 5.58
N GLY A 43 11.28 9.37 6.74
CA GLY A 43 12.15 9.69 7.84
C GLY A 43 11.94 8.79 9.07
N PRO A 44 12.67 9.10 10.16
CA PRO A 44 12.46 8.50 11.47
C PRO A 44 11.09 8.82 12.07
N GLU A 45 10.55 9.99 11.76
CA GLU A 45 9.23 10.39 12.22
C GLU A 45 8.11 9.66 11.47
N GLU A 46 7.04 9.32 12.19
CA GLU A 46 5.83 8.77 11.58
C GLU A 46 5.22 9.83 10.66
N THR A 47 5.12 9.50 9.38
CA THR A 47 4.52 10.36 8.37
C THR A 47 3.25 9.73 7.85
N GLN A 48 2.18 10.54 7.80
CA GLN A 48 0.89 10.13 7.27
C GLN A 48 0.76 10.55 5.81
N HIS A 49 0.27 9.63 4.99
CA HIS A 49 0.10 9.81 3.56
C HIS A 49 -1.31 9.44 3.14
N TRP A 50 -2.00 10.40 2.53
CA TRP A 50 -3.23 10.18 1.81
C TRP A 50 -2.90 9.91 0.35
N MET A 51 -3.30 8.74 -0.14
CA MET A 51 -3.01 8.32 -1.51
C MET A 51 -4.28 7.96 -2.24
N GLU A 52 -4.48 8.55 -3.42
CA GLU A 52 -5.57 8.18 -4.30
C GLU A 52 -5.22 6.88 -5.06
N LEU A 53 -6.13 5.91 -4.99
CA LEU A 53 -6.06 4.63 -5.67
C LEU A 53 -6.62 4.80 -7.08
N SER A 54 -5.71 4.92 -8.03
CA SER A 54 -6.05 5.07 -9.44
C SER A 54 -6.35 3.73 -10.11
N PRO A 55 -7.36 3.63 -10.98
CA PRO A 55 -7.67 2.41 -11.70
C PRO A 55 -6.61 2.12 -12.77
N PRO A 56 -6.20 0.85 -12.99
CA PRO A 56 -5.20 0.51 -13.99
C PRO A 56 -5.71 0.67 -15.43
N SER A 57 -7.03 0.74 -15.62
CA SER A 57 -7.67 1.01 -16.91
C SER A 57 -8.37 2.37 -16.88
N LYS A 58 -8.11 3.23 -17.89
CA LYS A 58 -8.71 4.57 -18.08
C LYS A 58 -10.25 4.60 -18.14
N THR A 59 -10.91 3.44 -18.16
CA THR A 59 -12.35 3.29 -18.40
C THR A 59 -13.20 3.23 -17.13
N THR A 60 -12.59 3.07 -15.96
CA THR A 60 -13.30 2.99 -14.68
C THR A 60 -12.88 4.16 -13.83
N VAL A 61 -13.83 4.92 -13.27
CA VAL A 61 -13.52 6.01 -12.34
C VAL A 61 -13.46 5.40 -10.93
N CYS A 62 -12.32 5.52 -10.27
CA CYS A 62 -12.10 5.04 -8.91
C CYS A 62 -11.51 6.18 -8.10
N HIS A 63 -12.31 6.72 -7.16
CA HIS A 63 -11.91 7.78 -6.23
C HIS A 63 -11.49 7.22 -4.87
N ALA A 64 -11.07 5.96 -4.83
CA ALA A 64 -10.69 5.32 -3.58
C ALA A 64 -9.47 6.03 -3.00
N GLU A 65 -9.48 6.26 -1.71
CA GLU A 65 -8.37 6.88 -1.00
C GLU A 65 -7.85 5.90 0.04
N LEU A 66 -6.53 5.85 0.20
CA LEU A 66 -5.85 5.01 1.17
C LEU A 66 -5.04 5.91 2.10
N HIS A 67 -5.38 5.85 3.38
CA HIS A 67 -4.68 6.57 4.43
C HIS A 67 -3.71 5.63 5.14
N LEU A 68 -2.42 5.96 5.05
CA LEU A 68 -1.34 5.17 5.60
C LEU A 68 -0.49 6.02 6.53
N ALA A 69 -0.03 5.42 7.63
CA ALA A 69 1.09 5.92 8.40
C ALA A 69 2.33 5.09 8.07
N THR A 70 3.47 5.75 7.93
CA THR A 70 4.74 5.08 7.65
C THR A 70 5.85 5.70 8.48
N CYS A 71 6.69 4.87 9.07
CA CYS A 71 7.84 5.28 9.87
C CYS A 71 9.03 4.42 9.48
N PHE A 72 10.21 5.01 9.31
CA PHE A 72 11.44 4.26 9.09
C PHE A 72 12.36 4.39 10.29
N GLN A 73 12.65 3.28 10.98
CA GLN A 73 13.59 3.22 12.08
C GLN A 73 15.00 2.90 11.56
N PRO A 74 15.88 3.90 11.36
CA PRO A 74 17.24 3.68 10.83
C PRO A 74 18.08 2.76 11.71
N VAL A 75 17.94 2.87 13.03
CA VAL A 75 18.68 2.07 14.02
C VAL A 75 18.43 0.58 13.82
N ASN A 76 17.19 0.20 13.50
CA ASN A 76 16.78 -1.19 13.33
C ASN A 76 16.76 -1.63 11.86
N GLY A 77 16.96 -0.71 10.91
CA GLY A 77 16.76 -0.96 9.48
C GLY A 77 15.34 -1.47 9.19
N ARG A 78 14.34 -0.94 9.89
CA ARG A 78 12.95 -1.38 9.80
C ARG A 78 12.07 -0.26 9.31
N ILE A 79 11.18 -0.57 8.39
CA ILE A 79 10.08 0.30 8.00
C ILE A 79 8.81 -0.27 8.59
N GLN A 80 8.07 0.57 9.31
CA GLN A 80 6.73 0.31 9.78
C GLN A 80 5.75 0.98 8.83
N LEU A 81 4.76 0.22 8.40
CA LEU A 81 3.67 0.68 7.57
C LEU A 81 2.35 0.30 8.22
N GLN A 82 1.52 1.28 8.49
CA GLN A 82 0.25 1.12 9.16
C GLN A 82 -0.88 1.60 8.26
N VAL A 83 -1.89 0.76 8.06
CA VAL A 83 -3.08 1.13 7.28
C VAL A 83 -4.10 1.72 8.24
N LEU A 84 -4.23 3.04 8.22
CA LEU A 84 -5.13 3.77 9.11
C LEU A 84 -6.58 3.64 8.63
N ALA A 85 -6.84 3.99 7.37
CA ALA A 85 -8.17 3.95 6.79
C ALA A 85 -8.11 3.76 5.27
N ALA A 86 -9.24 3.36 4.67
CA ALA A 86 -9.46 3.58 3.26
C ALA A 86 -10.88 4.10 3.06
N GLN A 87 -11.04 5.02 2.11
CA GLN A 87 -12.30 5.66 1.80
C GLN A 87 -12.64 5.45 0.33
N ASN A 88 -13.92 5.65 -0.03
CA ASN A 88 -14.40 5.61 -1.42
C ASN A 88 -14.05 4.32 -2.18
N LEU A 89 -13.90 3.21 -1.46
CA LEU A 89 -13.65 1.90 -2.06
C LEU A 89 -14.85 1.51 -2.93
N PRO A 90 -14.64 1.03 -4.17
CA PRO A 90 -15.74 0.62 -5.05
C PRO A 90 -16.60 -0.45 -4.39
N ALA A 91 -17.92 -0.40 -4.59
CA ALA A 91 -18.89 -1.33 -4.00
C ALA A 91 -18.54 -2.84 -4.08
N PRO A 92 -17.96 -3.40 -5.17
CA PRO A 92 -17.57 -4.82 -5.19
C PRO A 92 -16.36 -5.17 -4.30
N LEU A 93 -15.71 -4.17 -3.69
CA LEU A 93 -14.50 -4.32 -2.87
C LEU A 93 -14.73 -4.14 -1.37
N ARG A 94 -15.97 -3.97 -0.91
CA ARG A 94 -16.32 -4.00 0.53
C ARG A 94 -15.99 -5.35 1.21
N GLN A 95 -15.72 -6.38 0.42
CA GLN A 95 -15.19 -7.68 0.87
C GLN A 95 -13.89 -8.06 0.13
N GLY A 96 -13.24 -7.08 -0.53
CA GLY A 96 -12.10 -7.26 -1.41
C GLY A 96 -10.78 -7.45 -0.65
N ARG A 97 -9.78 -8.05 -1.32
CA ARG A 97 -8.44 -8.30 -0.75
C ARG A 97 -7.46 -7.25 -1.26
N CYS A 98 -6.93 -6.42 -0.37
CA CYS A 98 -5.89 -5.46 -0.72
C CYS A 98 -4.54 -6.18 -0.83
N LEU A 99 -3.87 -6.14 -1.98
CA LEU A 99 -2.55 -6.73 -2.17
C LEU A 99 -1.48 -5.65 -2.14
N LEU A 100 -0.55 -5.74 -1.19
CA LEU A 100 0.60 -4.84 -1.13
C LEU A 100 1.78 -5.47 -1.88
N HIS A 101 2.22 -4.79 -2.92
CA HIS A 101 3.37 -5.18 -3.71
C HIS A 101 4.52 -4.21 -3.49
N LEU A 102 5.60 -4.64 -2.84
CA LEU A 102 6.83 -3.85 -2.82
C LEU A 102 7.48 -3.94 -4.19
N THR A 103 7.85 -2.83 -4.82
CA THR A 103 8.46 -2.82 -6.17
C THR A 103 9.91 -3.32 -6.21
N ARG A 104 10.28 -4.23 -5.30
CA ARG A 104 11.46 -5.07 -5.43
C ARG A 104 11.12 -6.44 -5.98
N PRO A 105 12.00 -7.04 -6.79
CA PRO A 105 11.87 -8.45 -7.12
C PRO A 105 11.97 -9.26 -5.81
N GLY A 106 10.91 -10.00 -5.47
CA GLY A 106 10.93 -11.01 -4.40
C GLY A 106 10.01 -10.79 -3.19
N PHE A 107 9.35 -9.63 -3.05
CA PHE A 107 8.47 -9.37 -1.90
C PHE A 107 7.05 -8.98 -2.33
N LYS A 108 6.11 -9.92 -2.20
CA LYS A 108 4.66 -9.72 -2.35
C LYS A 108 4.00 -10.04 -1.02
N ILE A 109 3.25 -9.10 -0.47
CA ILE A 109 2.58 -9.30 0.81
C ILE A 109 1.09 -9.19 0.57
N LEU A 110 0.41 -10.32 0.73
CA LEU A 110 -1.04 -10.42 0.65
C LEU A 110 -1.63 -9.90 1.94
N PHE A 111 -2.50 -8.91 1.82
CA PHE A 111 -3.24 -8.37 2.93
C PHE A 111 -4.73 -8.68 2.73
N ASP A 112 -5.37 -9.12 3.81
CA ASP A 112 -6.81 -9.37 3.86
C ASP A 112 -7.36 -8.45 4.93
N LYS A 113 -7.63 -7.19 4.54
CA LYS A 113 -8.37 -6.26 5.39
C LYS A 113 -9.79 -6.17 4.90
N LYS A 114 -10.65 -6.76 5.70
CA LYS A 114 -12.10 -6.59 5.60
C LYS A 114 -12.42 -5.18 6.12
N MET A 115 -12.61 -4.24 5.18
CA MET A 115 -13.07 -2.87 5.46
C MET A 115 -14.58 -2.85 5.66
#